data_AF-A0A6P0NL40-F1
#
_entry.id   AF-A0A6P0NL40-F1
#
_cell.length_a   1.000
_cell.length_b   1.000
_cell.length_c   1.000
_cell.angle_alpha   90.00
_cell.angle_beta   90.00
_cell.angle_gamma   90.00
#
_symmetry.space_group_name_H-M   'P 1'
#
loop_
_entity.id
_entity.type
_entity.pdbx_description
1 polymer ?
#
loop_
_entity_poly.entity_id
_entity_poly.type
_entity_poly.pdbx_seq_one_letter_code
_entity_poly.pdbx_strand_id
1 'polypeptide(L)'
;PTASLDIRSRRRLITFMKGLPQTMVIASHDLEFLLEVCDRTLVMYQGKLVADGNPREIMSDDALMATYELEKPHSLIPHVIPHHD
;
A
#
# COMPACT_ATOMS: atom_id res chain seq x y z
N PRO A 1 -4.89 8.50 -6.55
CA PRO A 1 -4.73 8.84 -7.99
C PRO A 1 -4.96 7.67 -8.98
N THR A 2 -5.36 6.48 -8.53
CA THR A 2 -5.57 5.28 -9.38
C THR A 2 -7.03 5.02 -9.79
N ALA A 3 -7.99 5.78 -9.26
CA ALA A 3 -9.43 5.49 -9.36
C ALA A 3 -10.03 5.53 -10.78
N SER A 4 -9.27 5.94 -11.80
CA SER A 4 -9.77 6.08 -13.19
C SER A 4 -8.83 5.45 -14.24
N LEU A 5 -7.83 4.68 -13.80
CA LEU A 5 -6.86 4.05 -14.71
C LEU A 5 -7.19 2.57 -14.88
N ASP A 6 -7.26 2.12 -16.12
CA ASP A 6 -7.28 0.69 -16.41
C ASP A 6 -5.96 0.02 -15.95
N ILE A 7 -5.96 -1.31 -15.82
CA ILE A 7 -4.82 -2.08 -15.32
C ILE A 7 -3.53 -1.77 -16.10
N ARG A 8 -3.62 -1.54 -17.41
CA ARG A 8 -2.47 -1.26 -18.27
C ARG A 8 -1.91 0.14 -18.00
N SER A 9 -2.80 1.12 -17.88
CA SER A 9 -2.42 2.50 -17.54
C SER A 9 -1.84 2.61 -16.13
N ARG A 10 -2.39 1.88 -15.15
CA ARG A 10 -1.83 1.78 -13.79
C ARG A 10 -0.40 1.24 -13.82
N ARG A 11 -0.15 0.14 -14.52
CA ARG A 11 1.22 -0.43 -14.65
C ARG A 11 2.18 0.56 -15.28
N ARG A 12 1.76 1.25 -16.36
CA ARG A 12 2.60 2.27 -17.02
C ARG A 12 2.95 3.42 -16.08
N LEU A 13 1.97 3.89 -15.30
CA LEU A 13 2.19 4.92 -14.28
C LEU A 13 3.21 4.45 -13.24
N ILE A 14 3.06 3.23 -12.72
CA ILE A 14 3.99 2.66 -11.73
C ILE A 14 5.41 2.55 -12.28
N THR A 15 5.56 2.03 -13.50
CA THR A 15 6.88 1.95 -14.16
C THR A 15 7.50 3.32 -14.35
N PHE A 16 6.70 4.31 -14.77
CA PHE A 16 7.16 5.68 -14.93
C PHE A 16 7.64 6.26 -13.58
N MET A 17 6.82 6.15 -12.53
CA MET A 17 7.13 6.64 -11.20
C MET A 17 8.40 6.01 -10.63
N LYS A 18 8.56 4.68 -10.76
CA LYS A 18 9.77 3.97 -10.31
C LYS A 18 11.05 4.33 -11.09
N GLY A 19 10.91 4.90 -12.28
CA GLY A 19 12.04 5.38 -13.09
C GLY A 19 12.48 6.80 -12.78
N LEU A 20 11.74 7.55 -11.94
CA LEU A 20 12.07 8.92 -11.57
C LEU A 20 13.13 8.92 -10.46
N PRO A 21 14.23 9.68 -10.59
CA PRO A 21 15.27 9.77 -9.57
C PRO A 21 14.89 10.64 -8.36
N GLN A 22 13.77 11.36 -8.41
CA GLN A 22 13.34 12.28 -7.37
C GLN A 22 12.65 11.56 -6.20
N THR A 23 12.79 12.10 -5.00
CA THR A 23 11.95 11.71 -3.87
C THR A 23 10.50 12.07 -4.16
N MET A 24 9.62 11.07 -4.12
CA MET A 24 8.18 11.25 -4.31
C MET A 24 7.43 11.09 -3.00
N VAL A 25 6.47 11.98 -2.75
CA VAL A 25 5.50 11.84 -1.67
C VAL A 25 4.16 11.47 -2.29
N ILE A 26 3.62 10.33 -1.90
CA ILE A 26 2.40 9.75 -2.46
C ILE A 26 1.37 9.61 -1.33
N ALA A 27 0.18 10.20 -1.52
CA ALA A 27 -0.97 9.98 -0.67
C ALA A 27 -2.07 9.29 -1.48
N SER A 28 -2.55 8.15 -0.99
CA SER A 28 -3.57 7.33 -1.66
C SER A 28 -4.37 6.53 -0.64
N HIS A 29 -5.63 6.22 -0.95
CA HIS A 29 -6.43 5.25 -0.20
C HIS A 29 -6.25 3.82 -0.75
N ASP A 30 -5.65 3.67 -1.93
CA ASP A 30 -5.33 2.38 -2.55
C ASP A 30 -4.03 1.83 -1.93
N LEU A 31 -4.17 0.99 -0.92
CA LEU A 31 -3.03 0.44 -0.18
C LEU A 31 -2.22 -0.57 -1.02
N GLU A 32 -2.85 -1.27 -1.98
CA GLU A 32 -2.13 -2.12 -2.93
C GLU A 32 -1.17 -1.28 -3.79
N PHE A 33 -1.63 -0.10 -4.21
CA PHE A 33 -0.79 0.83 -4.96
C PHE A 33 0.37 1.34 -4.10
N LEU A 34 0.11 1.71 -2.84
CA LEU A 34 1.17 2.17 -1.95
C LEU A 34 2.19 1.07 -1.67
N LEU A 35 1.73 -0.17 -1.44
CA LEU A 35 2.56 -1.35 -1.24
C LEU A 35 3.45 -1.67 -2.46
N GLU A 36 2.96 -1.39 -3.66
CA GLU A 36 3.70 -1.64 -4.90
C GLU A 36 4.74 -0.55 -5.21
N VAL A 37 4.47 0.71 -4.85
CA VAL A 37 5.27 1.87 -5.31
C VAL A 37 6.17 2.46 -4.24
N CYS A 38 5.80 2.40 -2.97
CA CYS A 38 6.53 3.08 -1.91
C CYS A 38 7.60 2.18 -1.28
N ASP A 39 8.71 2.78 -0.86
CA ASP A 39 9.77 2.10 -0.11
C ASP A 39 9.62 2.31 1.41
N ARG A 40 8.88 3.37 1.79
CA ARG A 40 8.57 3.79 3.16
C ARG A 40 7.13 4.29 3.22
N THR A 41 6.40 3.95 4.28
CA THR A 41 5.02 4.42 4.51
C THR A 41 4.93 5.11 5.86
N LEU A 42 4.13 6.18 5.88
CA LEU A 42 3.77 6.94 7.08
C LEU A 42 2.26 6.77 7.28
N VAL A 43 1.85 6.39 8.49
CA VAL A 43 0.43 6.33 8.86
C VAL A 43 0.11 7.55 9.69
N MET A 44 -0.89 8.31 9.26
CA MET A 44 -1.40 9.47 9.97
C MET A 44 -2.80 9.20 10.51
N TYR A 45 -3.03 9.50 11.78
CA TYR A 45 -4.34 9.39 12.41
C TYR A 45 -4.59 10.63 13.27
N GLN A 46 -5.72 11.31 13.07
CA GLN A 46 -6.11 12.53 13.78
C GLN A 46 -4.99 13.59 13.88
N GLY A 47 -4.30 13.84 12.77
CA GLY A 47 -3.22 14.84 12.68
C GLY A 47 -1.90 14.43 13.33
N LYS A 48 -1.75 13.17 13.79
CA LYS A 48 -0.52 12.64 14.36
C LYS A 48 0.06 11.55 13.47
N LEU A 49 1.40 11.49 13.40
CA LEU A 49 2.11 10.35 12.82
C LEU A 49 2.09 9.21 13.83
N VAL A 50 1.50 8.07 13.45
CA VAL A 50 1.31 6.90 14.32
C VAL A 50 2.14 5.69 13.91
N ALA A 51 2.62 5.65 12.66
CA ALA A 51 3.55 4.63 12.20
C ALA A 51 4.46 5.18 11.09
N ASP A 52 5.67 4.64 11.01
CA ASP A 52 6.71 5.03 10.05
C ASP A 52 7.66 3.85 9.81
N GLY A 53 7.78 3.38 8.56
CA GLY A 53 8.59 2.21 8.27
C GLY A 53 8.31 1.56 6.93
N ASN A 54 8.70 0.30 6.80
CA ASN A 54 8.51 -0.47 5.57
C ASN A 54 7.01 -0.71 5.32
N PRO A 55 6.50 -0.51 4.09
CA PRO A 55 5.09 -0.71 3.79
C PRO A 55 4.59 -2.12 4.08
N ARG A 56 5.37 -3.17 3.77
CA ARG A 56 4.97 -4.56 4.03
C ARG A 56 4.88 -4.85 5.52
N GLU A 57 5.83 -4.36 6.31
CA GLU A 57 5.82 -4.53 7.76
C GLU A 57 4.60 -3.83 8.38
N ILE A 58 4.41 -2.55 8.09
CA ILE A 58 3.28 -1.77 8.63
C ILE A 58 1.94 -2.34 8.19
N MET A 59 1.75 -2.61 6.89
CA MET A 59 0.46 -3.05 6.37
C MET A 59 0.16 -4.54 6.64
N SER A 60 1.14 -5.31 7.14
CA SER A 60 0.91 -6.70 7.57
C SER A 60 0.50 -6.80 9.04
N ASP A 61 0.73 -5.77 9.86
CA ASP A 61 0.34 -5.72 11.28
C ASP A 61 -1.17 -5.53 11.44
N ASP A 62 -1.87 -6.62 11.73
CA ASP A 62 -3.33 -6.64 11.91
C ASP A 62 -3.81 -5.68 13.01
N ALA A 63 -3.07 -5.60 14.12
CA ALA A 63 -3.45 -4.80 15.27
C ALA A 63 -3.30 -3.31 14.97
N LEU A 64 -2.19 -2.91 14.36
CA LEU A 64 -1.93 -1.53 13.96
C LEU A 64 -2.98 -1.06 12.93
N MET A 65 -3.23 -1.86 11.90
CA MET A 65 -4.18 -1.51 10.84
C MET A 65 -5.60 -1.35 11.41
N ALA A 66 -6.06 -2.30 12.22
CA ALA A 66 -7.39 -2.23 12.85
C ALA A 66 -7.52 -1.05 13.82
N THR A 67 -6.47 -0.75 14.60
CA THR A 67 -6.47 0.35 15.58
C THR A 67 -6.67 1.72 14.92
N TYR A 68 -6.15 1.90 13.71
CA TYR A 68 -6.21 3.17 12.98
C TYR A 68 -7.17 3.15 11.79
N GLU A 69 -8.17 2.25 11.82
CA GLU A 69 -9.28 2.18 10.85
C GLU A 69 -8.82 1.94 9.40
N LEU A 70 -7.73 1.18 9.22
CA LEU A 70 -7.20 0.77 7.93
C LEU A 70 -7.46 -0.73 7.67
N GLU A 71 -7.76 -1.04 6.41
CA GLU A 71 -7.85 -2.43 5.95
C GLU A 71 -6.51 -2.93 5.44
N LYS A 72 -6.26 -4.24 5.49
CA LYS A 72 -5.05 -4.81 4.90
C LYS A 72 -5.15 -4.86 3.38
N PRO A 73 -4.04 -4.60 2.65
CA PRO A 73 -3.96 -4.99 1.25
C PRO A 73 -4.30 -6.48 1.10
N HIS A 74 -5.15 -6.81 0.14
CA HIS A 74 -5.57 -8.18 -0.15
C HIS A 74 -4.37 -9.08 -0.49
N SER A 75 -3.34 -8.53 -1.12
CA SER A 75 -2.08 -9.22 -1.42
C SER A 75 -1.29 -9.66 -0.19
N LEU A 76 -1.60 -9.13 1.00
CA LEU A 76 -1.01 -9.52 2.29
C LEU A 76 -1.92 -10.44 3.12
N ILE A 77 -3.10 -10.79 2.61
CA ILE A 77 -4.03 -11.71 3.28
C ILE A 77 -3.70 -13.14 2.83
N PRO A 78 -3.36 -14.06 3.75
CA PRO A 78 -3.09 -15.46 3.38
C PRO A 78 -4.32 -16.13 2.76
N HIS A 79 -4.14 -16.85 1.65
CA HIS A 79 -5.19 -17.69 1.08
C HIS A 79 -5.30 -18.98 1.89
N VAL A 80 -6.35 -19.09 2.72
CA VAL A 80 -6.50 -20.18 3.71
C VAL A 80 -7.13 -21.45 3.11
N ILE A 81 -7.62 -21.40 1.86
CA ILE A 81 -8.26 -22.57 1.23
C ILE A 81 -7.18 -23.50 0.66
N PRO A 82 -7.06 -24.75 1.13
CA PRO A 82 -6.22 -25.75 0.48
C PRO A 82 -6.84 -26.09 -0.88
N HIS A 83 -6.06 -25.95 -1.95
CA HIS A 83 -6.44 -26.54 -3.24
C HIS A 83 -6.43 -28.06 -3.06
N HIS A 84 -7.53 -28.72 -3.40
CA HIS A 84 -7.62 -30.18 -3.41
C HIS A 84 -6.45 -30.79 -4.17
N ASP A 85 -5.89 -31.88 -3.63
CA ASP A 85 -4.84 -32.71 -4.25
C ASP A 85 -5.31 -33.33 -5.59
#